data_AF-A0A377WNK1-F1
#
_entry.id   AF-A0A377WNK1-F1
#
_cell.length_a   1.000
_cell.length_b   1.000
_cell.length_c   1.000
_cell.angle_alpha   90.00
_cell.angle_beta   90.00
_cell.angle_gamma   90.00
#
_symmetry.space_group_name_H-M   'P 1'
#
loop_
_entity.id
_entity.type
_entity.pdbx_description
1 polymer ?
#
loop_
_entity_poly.entity_id
_entity_poly.type
_entity_poly.pdbx_seq_one_letter_code
_entity_poly.pdbx_strand_id
1 'polypeptide(L)' 'MPANIRVEVAYALPEKQYLQRVTLDEGATVEQAIIASGLLALRDDIDLAKTSWVSTVVR' A
#
# COMPACT_ATOMS: atom_id res chain seq x y z
N MET A 1 5.36 -16.28 17.20
CA MET A 1 4.73 -16.38 15.87
C MET A 1 4.22 -14.99 15.55
N PRO A 2 4.75 -14.28 14.54
CA PRO A 2 4.20 -12.98 14.19
C PRO A 2 2.77 -13.20 13.70
N ALA A 3 1.84 -12.47 14.28
CA ALA A 3 0.48 -12.45 13.79
C ALA A 3 0.46 -11.63 12.50
N ASN A 4 -0.23 -12.13 11.48
CA ASN A 4 -0.28 -11.50 10.17
C ASN A 4 -1.49 -10.56 10.14
N ILE A 5 -1.28 -9.28 9.88
CA ILE A 5 -2.34 -8.29 9.64
C ILE A 5 -2.70 -8.21 8.16
N ARG A 6 -3.96 -7.88 7.89
CA ARG A 6 -4.42 -7.59 6.54
C ARG A 6 -4.39 -6.09 6.34
N VAL A 7 -3.58 -5.67 5.37
CA VAL A 7 -3.44 -4.26 5.04
C VAL A 7 -4.01 -4.05 3.65
N GLU A 8 -4.92 -3.08 3.54
CA GLU A 8 -5.47 -2.66 2.25
C GLU A 8 -4.83 -1.33 1.88
N VAL A 9 -4.07 -1.33 0.78
CA VAL A 9 -3.42 -0.16 0.22
C VAL A 9 -4.36 0.41 -0.83
N ALA A 10 -4.97 1.56 -0.53
CA ALA A 10 -5.83 2.28 -1.46
C ALA A 10 -5.03 3.42 -2.12
N TYR A 11 -5.02 3.42 -3.44
CA TYR A 11 -4.42 4.45 -4.25
C TYR A 11 -5.49 5.20 -5.04
N ALA A 12 -5.73 6.45 -4.67
CA ALA A 12 -6.74 7.29 -5.30
C ALA A 12 -6.07 8.18 -6.37
N LEU A 13 -6.12 7.77 -7.65
CA LEU A 13 -5.88 8.73 -8.72
C LEU A 13 -7.19 9.44 -9.04
N PRO A 14 -7.12 10.72 -9.48
CA PRO A 14 -8.30 11.45 -9.96
C PRO A 14 -9.03 10.73 -11.10
N GLU A 15 -8.31 9.92 -11.89
CA GLU A 15 -8.88 9.17 -13.01
C GLU A 15 -9.34 7.76 -12.62
N LYS A 16 -8.78 7.18 -11.56
CA LYS A 16 -9.11 5.80 -11.14
C LYS A 16 -8.62 5.50 -9.72
N GLN A 17 -9.47 4.81 -8.95
CA GLN A 17 -9.08 4.27 -7.65
C GLN A 17 -8.61 2.82 -7.81
N TYR A 18 -7.49 2.50 -7.18
CA TYR A 18 -6.97 1.14 -7.06
C TYR A 18 -6.97 0.74 -5.59
N LEU A 19 -7.36 -0.50 -5.30
CA LEU A 19 -7.32 -1.08 -3.97
C LEU A 19 -6.55 -2.38 -4.04
N GLN A 20 -5.42 -2.46 -3.35
CA GLN A 20 -4.61 -3.65 -3.30
C GLN A 20 -4.58 -4.21 -1.88
N ARG A 21 -4.89 -5.49 -1.76
CA ARG A 21 -4.92 -6.20 -0.48
C ARG A 21 -3.62 -6.96 -0.30
N VAL A 22 -2.92 -6.70 0.79
CA VAL A 22 -1.67 -7.39 1.15
C VAL A 22 -1.76 -7.92 2.56
N THR A 23 -1.08 -9.03 2.80
CA THR A 23 -0.94 -9.61 4.14
C THR A 23 0.49 -9.37 4.58
N LEU A 24 0.66 -8.77 5.75
CA LEU A 24 1.96 -8.36 6.30
C LEU A 24 2.03 -8.78 7.76
N ASP A 25 3.23 -8.81 8.32
CA ASP A 25 3.41 -9.03 9.75
C ASP A 25 2.89 -7.86 10.59
N GLU A 26 2.38 -8.16 11.80
CA GLU A 26 2.04 -7.17 12.80
C GLU A 26 3.25 -6.28 13.12
N GLY A 27 3.07 -4.96 12.94
CA GLY A 27 4.13 -3.97 13.06
C GLY A 27 4.78 -3.56 11.74
N ALA A 28 4.32 -4.11 10.60
CA ALA A 28 4.77 -3.66 9.29
C ALA A 28 4.41 -2.19 9.02
N THR A 29 5.32 -1.47 8.36
CA THR A 29 5.12 -0.05 8.04
C THR A 29 4.30 0.15 6.77
N VAL A 30 3.77 1.36 6.60
CA VAL A 30 3.08 1.79 5.37
C VAL A 30 3.94 1.55 4.13
N GLU A 31 5.24 1.82 4.20
CA GLU A 31 6.19 1.58 3.12
C GLU A 31 6.27 0.09 2.75
N GLN A 32 6.35 -0.81 3.74
CA GLN A 32 6.34 -2.25 3.49
C GLN A 32 5.03 -2.71 2.87
N ALA A 33 3.89 -2.12 3.25
CA ALA A 33 2.61 -2.42 2.62
C ALA A 33 2.58 -2.04 1.14
N ILE A 34 3.14 -0.89 0.80
CA ILE A 34 3.21 -0.41 -0.58
C ILE A 34 4.16 -1.28 -1.41
N ILE A 35 5.33 -1.63 -0.87
CA ILE A 35 6.29 -2.53 -1.52
C ILE A 35 5.65 -3.90 -1.74
N ALA A 36 5.02 -4.48 -0.72
CA ALA A 36 4.34 -5.77 -0.82
C ALA A 36 3.13 -5.74 -1.76
N SER A 37 2.48 -4.58 -1.91
CA SER A 37 1.36 -4.42 -2.84
C SER A 37 1.81 -4.45 -4.30
N GLY A 38 3.11 -4.31 -4.54
CA GLY A 38 3.67 -4.23 -5.88
C GLY A 38 3.26 -2.96 -6.61
N LEU A 39 2.70 -1.94 -5.93
CA LEU A 39 2.29 -0.68 -6.55
C LEU A 39 3.48 -0.02 -7.26
N LEU A 40 4.62 0.04 -6.57
CA LEU A 40 5.90 0.55 -7.10
C LEU A 40 6.34 -0.22 -8.35
N ALA A 41 6.12 -1.54 -8.38
CA ALA A 41 6.47 -2.37 -9.54
C ALA A 41 5.45 -2.26 -10.69
N LEU A 42 4.18 -1.96 -10.38
CA LEU A 42 3.15 -1.70 -11.39
C LEU A 42 3.32 -0.32 -12.05
N ARG A 43 3.94 0.62 -11.34
CA ARG A 43 4.21 1.98 -11.82
C ARG A 43 5.48 2.51 -11.16
N ASP A 44 6.57 2.52 -11.94
CA ASP A 44 7.81 3.25 -11.64
C ASP A 44 7.59 4.77 -11.42
N ASP A 45 6.43 5.29 -11.85
CA ASP A 45 6.04 6.70 -11.70
C ASP A 45 5.48 7.03 -10.30
N ILE A 46 5.26 6.02 -9.43
CA ILE A 46 4.73 6.25 -8.08
C ILE A 46 5.87 6.68 -7.16
N ASP A 47 6.02 8.00 -7.03
CA ASP A 47 6.92 8.60 -6.07
C ASP A 47 6.19 8.77 -4.73
N LEU A 48 6.49 7.88 -3.77
CA LEU A 48 5.83 7.86 -2.47
C LEU A 48 6.06 9.16 -1.68
N ALA A 49 7.17 9.85 -1.92
CA ALA A 49 7.49 11.12 -1.29
C ALA A 49 6.66 12.29 -1.86
N LYS A 50 6.08 12.13 -3.05
CA LYS A 50 5.31 13.16 -3.75
C LYS A 50 3.81 12.88 -3.72
N THR A 51 3.40 11.66 -3.40
CA THR A 51 2.00 11.24 -3.50
C THR A 51 1.22 11.52 -2.21
N SER A 52 0.53 12.66 -2.18
CA SER A 52 -0.37 13.05 -1.08
C SER A 52 -1.66 12.18 -1.00
N TRP A 53 -1.84 11.20 -1.90
CA TRP A 53 -3.13 10.54 -2.13
C TRP A 53 -3.15 9.05 -1.76
N VAL A 54 -2.07 8.51 -1.19
CA VAL A 54 -2.05 7.11 -0.73
C VAL A 54 -2.64 7.03 0.68
N SER A 55 -3.66 6.19 0.85
CA SER A 55 -4.28 5.92 2.14
C SER A 55 -4.15 4.43 2.43
N THR A 56 -3.44 4.09 3.50
CA THR A 56 -3.30 2.71 3.97
C THR A 56 -4.31 2.47 5.09
N VAL A 57 -5.20 1.49 4.90
CA VAL A 57 -6.11 1.05 5.96
C VAL A 57 -5.66 -0.33 6.45
N VAL A 58 -5.34 -0.41 7.74
CA VAL A 58 -5.02 -1.66 8.44
C VAL A 58 -6.31 -2.18 9.08
N ARG A 59 -6.65 -3.45 8.82
CA ARG A 59 -7.80 -4.13 9.43
C ARG A 59 -7.41 -5.46 10.04
#